data_AF-A0A969MBZ3-F1
#
_entry.id   AF-A0A969MBZ3-F1
#
_cell.length_a   1.000
_cell.length_b   1.000
_cell.length_c   1.000
_cell.angle_alpha   90.00
_cell.angle_beta   90.00
_cell.angle_gamma   90.00
#
_symmetry.space_group_name_H-M   'P 1'
#
loop_
_entity.id
_entity.type
_entity.pdbx_description
1 polymer ?
#
loop_
_entity_poly.entity_id
_entity_poly.type
_entity_poly.pdbx_seq_one_letter_code
_entity_poly.pdbx_strand_id
1 'polypeptide(L)'
;MPSKQTVEPNEQLLIDSKYRQLVEKIARKHTRNSAMSWEDAAQTAHIKVFQAVKSGKFRTHQGHNFYCWAATVARNAVIDFVRKEGRNSCQSLDKTIAGTDVSLLDTVASEFDLLDAVERADVVIVAKEAMKKLAQLYPERGYLKLWQGMVEGKKQTQLALELEITQGEVSRRRKELLERVNQELGLVQPETVKQEQNQVRKSKASRKRSQEEW
;
A
#
# COMPACT_ATOMS: atom_id res chain seq x y z
N MET A 1 25.41 11.87 -42.59
CA MET A 1 26.44 12.46 -41.72
C MET A 1 25.95 12.38 -40.29
N PRO A 2 26.45 11.48 -39.44
CA PRO A 2 25.97 11.38 -38.06
C PRO A 2 26.49 12.57 -37.25
N SER A 3 25.58 13.28 -36.56
CA SER A 3 25.91 14.35 -35.61
C SER A 3 26.91 13.84 -34.58
N LYS A 4 28.11 14.43 -34.55
CA LYS A 4 29.02 14.35 -33.41
C LYS A 4 28.30 14.96 -32.21
N GLN A 5 27.75 14.12 -31.34
CA GLN A 5 27.33 14.54 -30.00
C GLN A 5 28.58 15.09 -29.30
N THR A 6 28.66 16.40 -29.12
CA THR A 6 29.64 17.04 -28.26
C THR A 6 29.35 16.60 -26.83
N VAL A 7 30.07 15.59 -26.37
CA VAL A 7 30.13 15.19 -24.97
C VAL A 7 30.55 16.43 -24.18
N GLU A 8 29.69 16.88 -23.27
CA GLU A 8 29.95 18.03 -22.40
C GLU A 8 31.32 17.84 -21.71
N PRO A 9 32.17 18.88 -21.59
CA PRO A 9 33.54 18.75 -21.08
C PRO A 9 33.63 18.10 -19.70
N ASN A 10 32.54 18.17 -18.92
CA ASN A 10 32.43 17.54 -17.59
C ASN A 10 32.20 16.02 -17.64
N GLU A 11 31.63 15.48 -18.72
CA GLU A 11 31.39 14.04 -18.88
C GLU A 11 32.69 13.29 -19.23
N GLN A 12 33.65 13.95 -19.89
CA GLN A 12 34.97 13.38 -20.17
C GLN A 12 35.77 13.08 -18.89
N LEU A 13 35.59 13.89 -17.84
CA LEU A 13 36.23 13.68 -16.53
C LEU A 13 35.73 12.43 -15.81
N LEU A 14 34.55 11.91 -16.18
CA LEU A 14 33.99 10.68 -15.61
C LEU A 14 34.56 9.41 -16.26
N ILE A 15 35.19 9.54 -17.42
CA ILE A 15 35.84 8.45 -18.14
C ILE A 15 37.30 8.28 -17.66
N ASP A 16 37.87 9.29 -17.02
CA ASP A 16 39.26 9.26 -16.56
C ASP A 16 39.54 8.13 -15.55
N SER A 17 40.68 7.46 -15.75
CA SER A 17 41.15 6.36 -14.92
C SER A 17 41.39 6.79 -13.47
N LYS A 18 41.88 8.03 -13.25
CA LYS A 18 42.15 8.52 -11.88
C LYS A 18 40.85 8.68 -11.09
N TYR A 19 39.78 9.13 -11.74
CA TYR A 19 38.46 9.21 -11.11
C TYR A 19 37.91 7.82 -10.76
N ARG A 20 38.02 6.84 -11.68
CA ARG A 20 37.59 5.46 -11.40
C ARG A 20 38.31 4.86 -10.20
N GLN A 21 39.64 4.95 -10.17
CA GLN A 21 40.45 4.45 -9.06
C GLN A 21 40.12 5.15 -7.73
N LEU A 22 39.78 6.45 -7.77
CA LEU A 22 39.37 7.20 -6.58
C LEU A 22 38.05 6.66 -6.01
N VAL A 23 37.06 6.41 -6.86
CA VAL A 23 35.77 5.84 -6.45
C VAL A 23 35.94 4.43 -5.90
N GLU A 24 36.74 3.58 -6.54
CA GLU A 24 37.04 2.23 -6.06
C GLU A 24 37.70 2.23 -4.68
N LYS A 25 38.69 3.11 -4.46
CA LYS A 25 39.35 3.24 -3.15
C LYS A 25 38.36 3.65 -2.06
N ILE A 26 37.43 4.55 -2.37
CA ILE A 26 36.37 4.97 -1.45
C ILE A 26 35.42 3.80 -1.16
N ALA A 27 34.96 3.11 -2.20
CA ALA A 27 34.06 1.97 -2.06
C ALA A 27 34.66 0.87 -1.19
N ARG A 28 35.89 0.43 -1.49
CA ARG A 28 36.61 -0.58 -0.71
C ARG A 28 36.81 -0.18 0.75
N LYS A 29 37.14 1.09 1.02
CA LYS A 29 37.30 1.59 2.39
C LYS A 29 36.01 1.48 3.20
N HIS A 30 34.88 1.84 2.60
CA HIS A 30 33.60 1.94 3.32
C HIS A 30 32.79 0.64 3.32
N THR A 31 33.17 -0.36 2.52
CA THR A 31 32.54 -1.70 2.49
C THR A 31 33.31 -2.78 3.26
N ARG A 32 34.54 -2.50 3.73
CA ARG A 32 35.45 -3.48 4.35
C ARG A 32 34.84 -4.33 5.48
N ASN A 33 33.86 -3.81 6.21
CA ASN A 33 33.20 -4.50 7.33
C ASN A 33 31.68 -4.65 7.10
N SER A 34 31.21 -4.51 5.87
CA SER A 34 29.81 -4.72 5.52
C SER A 34 29.66 -6.00 4.70
N ALA A 35 28.48 -6.62 4.74
CA ALA A 35 28.11 -7.72 3.85
C ALA A 35 27.93 -7.30 2.37
N MET A 36 28.28 -6.05 2.02
CA MET A 36 28.03 -5.47 0.72
C MET A 36 29.25 -5.60 -0.20
N SER A 37 28.97 -5.90 -1.46
CA SER A 37 29.93 -5.85 -2.56
C SER A 37 30.49 -4.43 -2.75
N TRP A 38 31.82 -4.32 -2.88
CA TRP A 38 32.46 -3.03 -3.12
C TRP A 38 32.22 -2.53 -4.54
N GLU A 39 31.99 -3.46 -5.48
CA GLU A 39 31.64 -3.19 -6.87
C GLU A 39 30.28 -2.47 -6.97
N ASP A 40 29.27 -2.95 -6.24
CA ASP A 40 27.93 -2.35 -6.21
C ASP A 40 27.95 -0.95 -5.58
N ALA A 41 28.74 -0.79 -4.52
CA ALA A 41 28.96 0.49 -3.88
C ALA A 41 29.67 1.48 -4.83
N ALA A 42 30.67 1.02 -5.58
CA ALA A 42 31.37 1.83 -6.58
C ALA A 42 30.45 2.24 -7.74
N GLN A 43 29.62 1.32 -8.23
CA GLN A 43 28.64 1.63 -9.27
C GLN A 43 27.60 2.65 -8.79
N THR A 44 27.10 2.49 -7.57
CA THR A 44 26.18 3.46 -6.95
C THR A 44 26.80 4.85 -6.86
N ALA A 45 28.07 4.94 -6.47
CA ALA A 45 28.81 6.19 -6.44
C ALA A 45 28.96 6.81 -7.84
N HIS A 46 29.33 6.02 -8.85
CA HIS A 46 29.43 6.49 -10.23
C HIS A 46 28.12 7.07 -10.75
N ILE A 47 27.00 6.38 -10.53
CA ILE A 47 25.67 6.86 -10.91
C ILE A 47 25.36 8.20 -10.22
N LYS A 48 25.64 8.32 -8.92
CA LYS A 48 25.37 9.54 -8.15
C LYS A 48 26.21 10.72 -8.60
N VAL A 49 27.50 10.52 -8.85
CA VAL A 49 28.38 11.56 -9.39
C VAL A 49 27.91 12.00 -10.78
N PHE A 50 27.58 11.05 -11.66
CA PHE A 50 27.06 11.36 -13.00
C PHE A 50 25.75 12.17 -12.95
N GLN A 51 24.79 11.75 -12.12
CA GLN A 51 23.54 12.50 -11.91
C GLN A 51 23.80 13.91 -11.36
N ALA A 52 24.76 14.06 -10.44
CA ALA A 52 25.13 15.36 -9.88
C ALA A 52 25.79 16.27 -10.94
N VAL A 53 26.60 15.72 -11.83
CA VAL A 53 27.16 16.46 -12.98
C VAL A 53 26.05 16.88 -13.94
N LYS A 54 25.16 15.96 -14.34
CA LYS A 54 24.03 16.27 -15.25
C LYS A 54 23.05 17.29 -14.69
N SER A 55 22.86 17.32 -13.38
CA SER A 55 22.03 18.34 -12.71
C SER A 55 22.73 19.68 -12.50
N GLY A 56 23.96 19.87 -13.03
CA GLY A 56 24.70 21.12 -12.95
C GLY A 56 25.18 21.45 -11.53
N LYS A 57 25.23 20.47 -10.62
CA LYS A 57 25.73 20.65 -9.24
C LYS A 57 27.24 20.83 -9.19
N PHE A 58 27.95 20.37 -10.21
CA PHE A 58 29.36 20.67 -10.41
C PHE A 58 29.50 21.89 -11.33
N ARG A 59 30.11 22.96 -10.83
CA ARG A 59 30.40 24.17 -11.60
C ARG A 59 31.91 24.40 -11.64
N THR A 60 32.50 24.21 -12.82
CA THR A 60 33.96 24.32 -13.07
C THR A 60 34.54 25.68 -12.69
N HIS A 61 33.71 26.74 -12.68
CA HIS A 61 34.12 28.12 -12.39
C HIS A 61 34.33 28.42 -10.89
N GLN A 62 34.00 27.50 -9.98
CA GLN A 62 34.10 27.73 -8.53
C GLN A 62 35.45 27.30 -7.90
N GLY A 63 36.49 27.05 -8.71
CA GLY A 63 37.83 26.70 -8.21
C GLY A 63 37.92 25.34 -7.51
N HIS A 64 36.85 24.55 -7.50
CA HIS A 64 36.83 23.21 -6.91
C HIS A 64 37.43 22.19 -7.88
N ASN A 65 38.50 21.52 -7.42
CA ASN A 65 39.04 20.35 -8.09
C ASN A 65 37.95 19.27 -8.21
N PHE A 66 37.63 18.88 -9.46
CA PHE A 66 36.63 17.86 -9.78
C PHE A 66 36.81 16.58 -8.94
N TYR A 67 38.04 16.09 -8.78
CA TYR A 67 38.31 14.88 -8.02
C TYR A 67 37.95 15.03 -6.54
N CYS A 68 38.24 16.17 -5.92
CA CYS A 68 37.89 16.43 -4.52
C CYS A 68 36.37 16.51 -4.31
N TRP A 69 35.68 17.18 -5.25
CA TRP A 69 34.22 17.26 -5.24
C TRP A 69 33.59 15.88 -5.46
N ALA A 70 34.03 15.15 -6.48
CA ALA A 70 33.55 13.82 -6.83
C ALA A 70 33.83 12.82 -5.70
N ALA A 71 34.98 12.90 -5.02
CA ALA A 71 35.27 12.10 -3.83
C ALA A 71 34.24 12.32 -2.71
N THR A 72 33.78 13.56 -2.52
CA THR A 72 32.79 13.87 -1.49
C THR A 72 31.43 13.29 -1.85
N VAL A 73 30.98 13.47 -3.09
CA VAL A 73 29.72 12.89 -3.58
C VAL A 73 29.76 11.36 -3.53
N ALA A 74 30.84 10.75 -4.03
CA ALA A 74 31.04 9.31 -4.03
C ALA A 74 31.06 8.74 -2.61
N ARG A 75 31.79 9.37 -1.69
CA ARG A 75 31.84 8.95 -0.28
C ARG A 75 30.45 8.93 0.35
N ASN A 76 29.69 10.00 0.18
CA ASN A 76 28.34 10.08 0.75
C ASN A 76 27.42 9.02 0.13
N ALA A 77 27.48 8.83 -1.19
CA ALA A 77 26.72 7.81 -1.89
C ALA A 77 27.02 6.38 -1.38
N VAL A 78 28.30 6.05 -1.17
CA VAL A 78 28.70 4.74 -0.63
C VAL A 78 28.22 4.56 0.81
N ILE A 79 28.37 5.59 1.66
CA ILE A 79 27.91 5.53 3.05
C ILE A 79 26.40 5.31 3.11
N ASP A 80 25.64 6.06 2.30
CA ASP A 80 24.19 5.95 2.26
C ASP A 80 23.75 4.58 1.73
N PHE A 81 24.44 4.04 0.74
CA PHE A 81 24.23 2.68 0.24
C PHE A 81 24.41 1.63 1.34
N VAL A 82 25.57 1.64 2.02
CA VAL A 82 25.86 0.69 3.11
C VAL A 82 24.86 0.84 4.26
N ARG A 83 24.47 2.07 4.61
CA ARG A 83 23.46 2.32 5.66
C ARG A 83 22.08 1.81 5.27
N LYS A 84 21.67 2.00 4.02
CA LYS A 84 20.36 1.56 3.53
C LYS A 84 20.27 0.04 3.58
N GLU A 85 21.29 -0.65 3.09
CA GLU A 85 21.30 -2.11 3.06
C GLU A 85 21.48 -2.71 4.46
N GLY A 86 22.22 -2.04 5.35
CA GLY A 86 22.27 -2.43 6.76
C GLY A 86 20.89 -2.40 7.44
N ARG A 87 20.01 -1.45 7.09
CA ARG A 87 18.62 -1.40 7.60
C ARG A 87 17.73 -2.48 6.99
N ASN A 88 18.06 -2.94 5.79
CA ASN A 88 17.32 -3.98 5.07
C ASN A 88 17.89 -5.38 5.31
N SER A 89 18.76 -5.55 6.32
CA SER A 89 19.33 -6.85 6.66
C SER A 89 18.25 -7.75 7.28
N CYS A 90 17.46 -8.37 6.41
CA CYS A 90 16.59 -9.47 6.79
C CYS A 90 17.46 -10.69 7.11
N GLN A 91 17.08 -11.42 8.15
CA GLN A 91 17.69 -12.72 8.43
C GLN A 91 17.30 -13.69 7.32
N SER A 92 18.27 -14.42 6.77
CA SER A 92 17.98 -15.51 5.83
C SER A 92 17.14 -16.57 6.53
N LEU A 93 16.05 -16.99 5.87
CA LEU A 93 15.16 -18.04 6.36
C LEU A 93 15.79 -19.44 6.22
N ASP A 94 16.81 -19.57 5.36
CA ASP A 94 17.58 -20.82 5.20
C ASP A 94 18.61 -21.02 6.31
N LYS A 95 18.79 -20.04 7.19
CA LYS A 95 19.73 -20.14 8.30
C LYS A 95 19.25 -21.21 9.28
N THR A 96 20.11 -22.19 9.54
CA THR A 96 19.83 -23.22 10.55
C THR A 96 19.82 -22.62 11.96
N ILE A 97 18.91 -23.13 12.79
CA ILE A 97 18.86 -22.76 14.20
C ILE A 97 20.03 -23.43 14.92
N ALA A 98 20.68 -22.71 15.83
CA ALA A 98 21.85 -23.22 16.53
C ALA A 98 21.49 -24.49 17.32
N GLY A 99 22.17 -25.60 17.02
CA GLY A 99 21.96 -26.88 17.69
C GLY A 99 20.87 -27.77 17.06
N THR A 100 20.29 -27.39 15.91
CA THR A 100 19.36 -28.23 15.16
C THR A 100 19.67 -28.20 13.66
N ASP A 101 19.19 -29.22 12.94
CA ASP A 101 19.25 -29.28 11.47
C ASP A 101 18.04 -28.59 10.80
N VAL A 102 17.24 -27.85 11.58
CA VAL A 102 15.99 -27.22 11.15
C VAL A 102 16.27 -25.79 10.68
N SER A 103 15.73 -25.43 9.52
CA SER A 103 15.86 -24.06 9.00
C SER A 103 14.95 -23.09 9.77
N LEU A 104 15.29 -21.80 9.79
CA LEU A 104 14.42 -20.80 10.39
C LEU A 104 13.03 -20.78 9.73
N LEU A 105 12.96 -20.99 8.41
CA LEU A 105 11.72 -21.07 7.65
C LEU A 105 10.75 -22.11 8.21
N ASP A 106 11.26 -23.30 8.53
CA ASP A 106 10.46 -24.43 9.01
C ASP A 106 9.85 -24.17 10.40
N THR A 107 10.36 -23.16 11.12
CA THR A 107 9.85 -22.77 12.43
C THR A 107 8.86 -21.62 12.40
N VAL A 108 8.68 -20.95 11.26
CA VAL A 108 7.71 -19.86 11.12
C VAL A 108 6.32 -20.49 10.93
N ALA A 109 5.48 -20.38 11.96
CA ALA A 109 4.09 -20.81 11.87
C ALA A 109 3.32 -19.97 10.83
N SER A 110 2.47 -20.62 10.05
CA SER A 110 1.54 -19.92 9.18
C SER A 110 0.49 -19.20 10.03
N GLU A 111 0.21 -17.93 9.71
CA GLU A 111 -0.91 -17.18 10.30
C GLU A 111 -2.29 -17.66 9.77
N PHE A 112 -2.31 -18.63 8.85
CA PHE A 112 -3.54 -19.15 8.29
C PHE A 112 -4.31 -20.01 9.30
N ASP A 113 -5.45 -19.49 9.76
CA ASP A 113 -6.39 -20.23 10.59
C ASP A 113 -7.45 -20.93 9.72
N LEU A 114 -7.34 -22.25 9.61
CA LEU A 114 -8.27 -23.08 8.86
C LEU A 114 -9.68 -23.04 9.47
N LEU A 115 -9.81 -22.92 10.80
CA LEU A 115 -11.10 -22.91 11.48
C LEU A 115 -11.85 -21.63 11.14
N ASP A 116 -11.20 -20.47 11.24
CA ASP A 116 -11.77 -19.18 10.82
C ASP A 116 -12.13 -19.18 9.33
N ALA A 117 -11.32 -19.82 8.47
CA ALA A 117 -11.63 -19.95 7.05
C ALA A 117 -12.91 -20.77 6.80
N VAL A 118 -13.10 -21.88 7.52
CA VAL A 118 -14.30 -22.73 7.43
C VAL A 118 -15.53 -22.00 7.96
N GLU A 119 -15.45 -21.37 9.13
CA GLU A 119 -16.56 -20.59 9.70
C GLU A 119 -17.00 -19.46 8.75
N ARG A 120 -16.05 -18.75 8.14
CA ARG A 120 -16.36 -17.74 7.12
C ARG A 120 -17.05 -18.32 5.90
N ALA A 121 -16.65 -19.52 5.46
CA ALA A 121 -17.29 -20.17 4.32
C ALA A 121 -18.76 -20.50 4.61
N ASP A 122 -19.06 -21.01 5.81
CA ASP A 122 -20.44 -21.29 6.24
C ASP A 122 -21.28 -20.02 6.31
N VAL A 123 -20.75 -18.95 6.90
CA VAL A 123 -21.44 -17.64 6.94
C VAL A 123 -21.73 -17.12 5.53
N VAL A 124 -20.80 -17.31 4.58
CA VAL A 124 -21.00 -16.91 3.18
C VAL A 124 -22.11 -17.74 2.51
N ILE A 125 -22.23 -19.03 2.80
CA ILE A 125 -23.31 -19.88 2.28
C ILE A 125 -24.65 -19.38 2.79
N VAL A 126 -24.79 -19.20 4.10
CA VAL A 126 -26.04 -18.73 4.72
C VAL A 126 -26.42 -17.33 4.21
N ALA A 127 -25.45 -16.41 4.09
CA ALA A 127 -25.68 -15.09 3.53
C ALA A 127 -26.17 -15.14 2.06
N LYS A 128 -25.62 -16.04 1.24
CA LYS A 128 -26.08 -16.24 -0.14
C LYS A 128 -27.51 -16.77 -0.19
N GLU A 129 -27.87 -17.69 0.69
CA GLU A 129 -29.24 -18.22 0.78
C GLU A 129 -30.24 -17.16 1.21
N ALA A 130 -29.91 -16.38 2.26
CA ALA A 130 -30.73 -15.25 2.69
C ALA A 130 -30.94 -14.23 1.55
N MET A 131 -29.87 -13.89 0.82
CA MET A 131 -29.96 -12.99 -0.33
C MET A 131 -30.84 -13.53 -1.46
N LYS A 132 -30.75 -14.82 -1.77
CA LYS A 132 -31.63 -15.47 -2.77
C LYS A 132 -33.09 -15.42 -2.34
N LYS A 133 -33.38 -15.74 -1.08
CA LYS A 133 -34.73 -15.68 -0.51
C LYS A 133 -35.31 -14.27 -0.58
N LEU A 134 -34.53 -13.26 -0.18
CA LEU A 134 -34.95 -11.84 -0.25
C LEU A 134 -35.19 -11.38 -1.69
N ALA A 135 -34.40 -11.86 -2.65
CA ALA A 135 -34.59 -11.55 -4.06
C ALA A 135 -35.89 -12.14 -4.62
N GLN A 136 -36.27 -13.34 -4.17
CA GLN A 136 -37.54 -13.98 -4.54
C GLN A 136 -38.75 -13.28 -3.91
N LEU A 137 -38.65 -12.87 -2.65
CA LEU A 137 -39.74 -12.18 -1.94
C LEU A 137 -39.97 -10.75 -2.46
N TYR A 138 -38.93 -10.10 -2.99
CA TYR A 138 -38.97 -8.70 -3.41
C TYR A 138 -38.31 -8.48 -4.79
N PRO A 139 -38.89 -9.03 -5.87
CA PRO A 139 -38.28 -8.98 -7.21
C PRO A 139 -38.08 -7.54 -7.71
N GLU A 140 -39.04 -6.65 -7.43
CA GLU A 140 -39.03 -5.24 -7.85
C GLU A 140 -37.95 -4.38 -7.16
N ARG A 141 -37.35 -4.89 -6.08
CA ARG A 141 -36.38 -4.11 -5.29
C ARG A 141 -34.97 -4.15 -5.85
N GLY A 142 -34.64 -5.15 -6.70
CA GLY A 142 -33.33 -5.28 -7.32
C GLY A 142 -32.20 -5.61 -6.34
N TYR A 143 -32.50 -6.33 -5.24
CA TYR A 143 -31.54 -6.56 -4.15
C TYR A 143 -30.27 -7.30 -4.57
N LEU A 144 -30.34 -8.22 -5.53
CA LEU A 144 -29.14 -8.91 -6.02
C LEU A 144 -28.16 -7.94 -6.68
N LYS A 145 -28.65 -7.06 -7.55
CA LYS A 145 -27.82 -6.02 -8.21
C LYS A 145 -27.25 -5.04 -7.19
N LEU A 146 -28.05 -4.65 -6.19
CA LEU A 146 -27.58 -3.79 -5.10
C LEU A 146 -26.46 -4.45 -4.28
N TRP A 147 -26.64 -5.71 -3.90
CA TRP A 147 -25.65 -6.48 -3.14
C TRP A 147 -24.36 -6.68 -3.92
N GLN A 148 -24.47 -7.10 -5.19
CA GLN A 148 -23.32 -7.29 -6.07
C GLN A 148 -22.53 -5.99 -6.24
N GLY A 149 -23.21 -4.87 -6.51
CA GLY A 149 -22.53 -3.58 -6.62
C GLY A 149 -21.89 -3.11 -5.31
N MET A 150 -22.38 -3.53 -4.14
CA MET A 150 -21.71 -3.26 -2.86
C MET A 150 -20.42 -4.06 -2.71
N VAL A 151 -20.44 -5.35 -3.08
CA VAL A 151 -19.24 -6.21 -3.05
C VAL A 151 -18.18 -5.72 -4.04
N GLU A 152 -18.60 -5.23 -5.21
CA GLU A 152 -17.72 -4.66 -6.25
C GLU A 152 -17.26 -3.22 -5.94
N GLY A 153 -17.70 -2.61 -4.83
CA GLY A 153 -17.31 -1.24 -4.45
C GLY A 153 -17.92 -0.12 -5.31
N LYS A 154 -19.03 -0.38 -6.01
CA LYS A 154 -19.71 0.62 -6.85
C LYS A 154 -20.29 1.78 -6.04
N LYS A 155 -20.17 2.99 -6.59
CA LYS A 155 -20.75 4.21 -6.02
C LYS A 155 -22.28 4.17 -6.14
N GLN A 156 -22.97 4.84 -5.21
CA GLN A 156 -24.44 4.91 -5.24
C GLN A 156 -24.99 5.52 -6.53
N THR A 157 -24.26 6.47 -7.13
CA THR A 157 -24.63 7.11 -8.41
C THR A 157 -24.60 6.13 -9.58
N GLN A 158 -23.63 5.21 -9.61
CA GLN A 158 -23.55 4.17 -10.63
C GLN A 158 -24.70 3.18 -10.49
N LEU A 159 -24.98 2.75 -9.27
CA LEU A 159 -26.10 1.84 -8.99
C LEU A 159 -27.47 2.46 -9.22
N ALA A 160 -27.60 3.78 -9.02
CA ALA A 160 -28.81 4.53 -9.35
C ALA A 160 -29.10 4.46 -10.85
N LEU A 161 -28.08 4.64 -11.70
CA LEU A 161 -28.19 4.53 -13.15
C LEU A 161 -28.51 3.09 -13.58
N GLU A 162 -27.81 2.09 -13.05
CA GLU A 162 -28.00 0.67 -13.41
C GLU A 162 -29.37 0.11 -13.02
N LEU A 163 -30.00 0.69 -12.00
CA LEU A 163 -31.32 0.30 -11.50
C LEU A 163 -32.43 1.26 -11.94
N GLU A 164 -32.10 2.29 -12.70
CA GLU A 164 -33.03 3.34 -13.17
C GLU A 164 -33.83 3.98 -12.01
N ILE A 165 -33.17 4.18 -10.86
CA ILE A 165 -33.76 4.79 -9.65
C ILE A 165 -32.92 5.98 -9.18
N THR A 166 -33.48 6.78 -8.28
CA THR A 166 -32.75 7.89 -7.68
C THR A 166 -31.68 7.41 -6.70
N GLN A 167 -30.61 8.19 -6.53
CA GLN A 167 -29.57 7.90 -5.54
C GLN A 167 -30.14 7.80 -4.10
N GLY A 168 -31.14 8.63 -3.78
CA GLY A 168 -31.83 8.57 -2.49
C GLY A 168 -32.55 7.24 -2.27
N GLU A 169 -33.18 6.71 -3.31
CA GLU A 169 -33.84 5.40 -3.29
C GLU A 169 -32.82 4.26 -3.17
N VAL A 170 -31.65 4.34 -3.84
CA VAL A 170 -30.54 3.39 -3.63
C VAL A 170 -30.12 3.36 -2.16
N SER A 171 -29.91 4.54 -1.54
CA SER A 171 -29.53 4.65 -0.14
C SER A 171 -30.58 4.01 0.79
N ARG A 172 -31.86 4.28 0.52
CA ARG A 172 -32.98 3.69 1.28
C ARG A 172 -33.03 2.16 1.13
N ARG A 173 -32.97 1.65 -0.09
CA ARG A 173 -33.02 0.20 -0.38
C ARG A 173 -31.80 -0.54 0.16
N ARG A 174 -30.62 0.08 0.20
CA ARG A 174 -29.43 -0.49 0.85
C ARG A 174 -29.64 -0.67 2.35
N LYS A 175 -30.19 0.33 3.04
CA LYS A 175 -30.50 0.22 4.48
C LYS A 175 -31.54 -0.86 4.74
N GLU A 176 -32.60 -0.87 3.95
CA GLU A 176 -33.65 -1.90 4.00
C GLU A 176 -33.07 -3.31 3.76
N LEU A 177 -32.18 -3.45 2.77
CA LEU A 177 -31.52 -4.72 2.48
C LEU A 177 -30.68 -5.20 3.67
N LEU A 178 -29.86 -4.33 4.26
CA LEU A 178 -29.06 -4.67 5.44
C LEU A 178 -29.93 -5.10 6.63
N GLU A 179 -31.01 -4.37 6.90
CA GLU A 179 -31.95 -4.69 7.96
C GLU A 179 -32.59 -6.07 7.75
N ARG A 180 -33.03 -6.37 6.52
CA ARG A 180 -33.64 -7.66 6.17
C ARG A 180 -32.65 -8.81 6.19
N VAL A 181 -31.43 -8.61 5.71
CA VAL A 181 -30.37 -9.63 5.78
C VAL A 181 -30.07 -9.94 7.25
N ASN A 182 -29.97 -8.92 8.11
CA ASN A 182 -29.76 -9.14 9.53
C ASN A 182 -30.91 -9.91 10.20
N GLN A 183 -32.15 -9.67 9.78
CA GLN A 183 -33.32 -10.44 10.26
C GLN A 183 -33.28 -11.89 9.79
N GLU A 184 -33.00 -12.13 8.50
CA GLU A 184 -32.90 -13.48 7.93
C GLU A 184 -31.74 -14.30 8.51
N LEU A 185 -30.63 -13.63 8.85
CA LEU A 185 -29.49 -14.25 9.51
C LEU A 185 -29.67 -14.41 11.04
N GLY A 186 -30.81 -13.96 11.60
CA GLY A 186 -31.08 -14.03 13.04
C GLY A 186 -30.15 -13.15 13.90
N LEU A 187 -29.39 -12.25 13.29
CA LEU A 187 -28.44 -11.36 13.96
C LEU A 187 -29.12 -10.23 14.74
N VAL A 188 -30.39 -9.97 14.43
CA VAL A 188 -31.17 -8.90 15.04
C VAL A 188 -32.54 -9.43 15.44
N GLN A 189 -32.86 -9.35 16.74
CA GLN A 189 -34.22 -9.61 17.21
C GLN A 189 -35.13 -8.45 16.77
N PRO A 190 -36.31 -8.73 16.16
CA PRO A 190 -37.19 -7.67 15.64
C PRO A 190 -37.72 -6.71 16.73
N GLU A 191 -37.65 -7.10 17.99
CA GLU A 191 -38.06 -6.30 19.15
C GLU A 191 -37.09 -5.13 19.46
N THR A 192 -35.78 -5.33 19.34
CA THR A 192 -34.78 -4.28 19.66
C THR A 192 -34.78 -3.15 18.64
N VAL A 193 -34.99 -3.46 17.35
CA VAL A 193 -35.04 -2.43 16.29
C VAL A 193 -36.27 -1.53 16.42
N LYS A 194 -37.43 -2.09 16.79
CA LYS A 194 -38.65 -1.31 17.04
C LYS A 194 -38.49 -0.36 18.24
N GLN A 195 -37.77 -0.79 19.27
CA GLN A 195 -37.48 0.05 20.44
C GLN A 195 -36.54 1.21 20.11
N GLU A 196 -35.48 0.98 19.34
CA GLU A 196 -34.55 2.03 18.91
C GLU A 196 -35.21 3.04 17.95
N GLN A 197 -35.99 2.57 16.98
CA GLN A 197 -36.71 3.48 16.06
C GLN A 197 -37.74 4.35 16.79
N ASN A 198 -38.41 3.82 17.81
CA ASN A 198 -39.33 4.60 18.65
C ASN A 198 -38.60 5.60 19.55
N GLN A 199 -37.43 5.26 20.10
CA GLN A 199 -36.62 6.21 20.86
C GLN A 199 -36.09 7.37 20.01
N VAL A 200 -35.62 7.09 18.78
CA VAL A 200 -35.14 8.13 17.85
C VAL A 200 -36.27 9.05 17.38
N ARG A 201 -37.50 8.55 17.21
CA ARG A 201 -38.68 9.39 16.92
C ARG A 201 -39.08 10.26 18.11
N LYS A 202 -39.05 9.72 19.32
CA LYS A 202 -39.36 10.47 20.56
C LYS A 202 -38.33 11.58 20.83
N SER A 203 -37.04 11.34 20.59
CA SER A 203 -35.97 12.34 20.78
C SER A 203 -35.98 13.46 19.73
N LYS A 204 -36.45 13.20 18.52
CA LYS A 204 -36.67 14.25 17.50
C LYS A 204 -37.91 15.08 17.77
N ALA A 205 -38.96 14.48 18.33
CA ALA A 205 -40.18 15.20 18.74
C ALA A 205 -39.93 16.14 19.94
N SER A 206 -39.09 15.72 20.90
CA SER A 206 -38.76 16.57 22.07
C SER A 206 -37.90 17.79 21.68
N ARG A 207 -36.97 17.64 20.73
CA ARG A 207 -36.13 18.75 20.23
C ARG A 207 -36.89 19.84 19.47
N LYS A 208 -38.03 19.53 18.85
CA LYS A 208 -38.85 20.54 18.16
C LYS A 208 -39.61 21.44 19.14
N ARG A 209 -40.12 20.88 20.25
CA ARG A 209 -40.85 21.66 21.27
C ARG A 209 -39.98 22.70 21.98
N SER A 210 -38.69 22.40 22.18
CA SER A 210 -37.76 23.32 22.85
C SER A 210 -37.29 24.50 21.98
N GLN A 211 -37.64 24.55 20.69
CA GLN A 211 -37.28 25.67 19.80
C GLN A 211 -38.44 26.64 19.51
N GLU A 212 -39.67 26.35 19.98
CA GLU A 212 -40.84 27.21 19.77
C GLU A 212 -41.19 28.08 21.00
N GLU A 213 -40.49 27.94 22.13
CA GLU A 213 -40.65 28.79 23.32
C GLU A 213 -39.44 29.72 23.54
N TRP A 214 -39.21 30.71 22.67
CA TRP A 214 -38.39 31.92 22.95
C TRP A 214 -38.98 33.11 22.19
#